data_AF-A0A7V5C8Z3-F1
#
_entry.id   AF-A0A7V5C8Z3-F1
#
_cell.length_a   1.000
_cell.length_b   1.000
_cell.length_c   1.000
_cell.angle_alpha   90.00
_cell.angle_beta   90.00
_cell.angle_gamma   90.00
#
_symmetry.space_group_name_H-M   'P 1'
#
loop_
_entity.id
_entity.type
_entity.pdbx_description
1 polymer ?
#
loop_
_entity_poly.entity_id
_entity_poly.type
_entity_poly.pdbx_seq_one_letter_code
_entity_poly.pdbx_strand_id
1 'polypeptide(L)'
;SGAEAANGVTLAGSVEPGSVVSVRLGMVTRSATVAANGSWTANFAPGDIPSGEYPAGITVTATDAAGNTATLTDTVDVDTLVSGFSLDAVAGGDGYLNAAEAAGGLTLTGTVEPNATVDVTFNGTTHTTVARGDGSWQVLFSSADIGSGEFTADVSVAATDAVGNTDVITTTVEVDTDAPDPAHISSFTRAGDVIREISVPIEDDVASVTGIAPDGSTSDVLYATADSAFYPDETDISLGPVSDGTHLVINRADDAGNTSSTLLALEDSGTDVVSLDTPGLDGVNLDAVDLRIAENSELTISADVLENLSVNGNELIIRGSEDDTVTVDTSDGSAFTATGETVTIGTDTFNVYTLGDEGGRLIIDDEINIIS
;
A
#
# COMPACT_ATOMS: atom_id res chain seq x y z
N SER A 1 -27.04 -24.62 -11.81
CA SER A 1 -26.00 -23.59 -11.92
C SER A 1 -26.03 -22.92 -13.30
N GLY A 2 -25.36 -21.78 -13.46
CA GLY A 2 -25.20 -21.05 -14.71
C GLY A 2 -24.44 -21.85 -15.76
N ALA A 3 -23.45 -22.65 -15.34
CA ALA A 3 -22.73 -23.56 -16.23
C ALA A 3 -23.66 -24.63 -16.84
N GLU A 4 -24.58 -25.19 -16.06
CA GLU A 4 -25.58 -26.14 -16.57
C GLU A 4 -26.56 -25.46 -17.52
N ALA A 5 -27.06 -24.27 -17.17
CA ALA A 5 -27.95 -23.50 -18.03
C ALA A 5 -27.29 -23.14 -19.38
N ALA A 6 -26.02 -22.74 -19.38
CA ALA A 6 -25.27 -22.39 -20.59
C ALA A 6 -25.02 -23.57 -21.54
N ASN A 7 -25.02 -24.81 -21.02
CA ASN A 7 -24.92 -26.03 -21.82
C ASN A 7 -26.29 -26.54 -22.30
N GLY A 8 -27.37 -26.04 -21.71
CA GLY A 8 -28.72 -26.54 -21.90
C GLY A 8 -29.02 -27.73 -20.99
N VAL A 9 -30.31 -27.97 -20.76
CA VAL A 9 -30.80 -29.01 -19.84
C VAL A 9 -31.55 -30.08 -20.61
N THR A 10 -31.26 -31.34 -20.30
CA THR A 10 -32.00 -32.49 -20.82
C THR A 10 -32.83 -33.11 -19.69
N LEU A 11 -34.15 -33.12 -19.86
CA LEU A 11 -35.05 -33.86 -18.99
C LEU A 11 -35.34 -35.22 -19.61
N ALA A 12 -35.35 -36.26 -18.79
CA ALA A 12 -35.58 -37.62 -19.23
C ALA A 12 -36.53 -38.36 -18.29
N GLY A 13 -37.18 -39.41 -18.81
CA GLY A 13 -38.06 -40.25 -18.02
C GLY A 13 -38.55 -41.47 -18.78
N SER A 14 -39.62 -42.09 -18.29
CA SER A 14 -40.27 -43.25 -18.91
C SER A 14 -41.77 -43.08 -19.02
N VAL A 15 -42.36 -43.68 -20.04
CA VAL A 15 -43.81 -43.71 -20.32
C VAL A 15 -44.18 -45.04 -20.99
N GLU A 16 -45.47 -45.32 -21.16
CA GLU A 16 -45.93 -46.45 -22.00
C GLU A 16 -45.43 -46.27 -23.45
N PRO A 17 -44.80 -47.30 -24.07
CA PRO A 17 -44.32 -47.23 -25.44
C PRO A 17 -45.39 -46.79 -26.44
N GLY A 18 -45.03 -45.84 -27.31
CA GLY A 18 -45.95 -45.27 -28.30
C GLY A 18 -46.75 -44.06 -27.81
N SER A 19 -46.60 -43.65 -26.54
CA SER A 19 -47.18 -42.41 -26.02
C SER A 19 -46.48 -41.17 -26.59
N VAL A 20 -47.20 -40.05 -26.63
CA VAL A 20 -46.63 -38.72 -26.91
C VAL A 20 -46.42 -38.00 -25.59
N VAL A 21 -45.26 -37.37 -25.43
CA VAL A 21 -44.90 -36.64 -24.19
C VAL A 21 -44.61 -35.17 -24.51
N SER A 22 -45.26 -34.28 -23.76
CA SER A 22 -45.01 -32.84 -23.76
C SER A 22 -44.42 -32.42 -22.42
N VAL A 23 -43.29 -31.72 -22.44
CA VAL A 23 -42.55 -31.31 -21.25
C VAL A 23 -42.46 -29.80 -21.23
N ARG A 24 -42.89 -29.19 -20.12
CA ARG A 24 -42.73 -27.77 -19.85
C ARG A 24 -41.70 -27.57 -18.74
N LEU A 25 -40.73 -26.70 -18.96
CA LEU A 25 -39.78 -26.19 -17.97
C LEU A 25 -39.96 -24.68 -17.90
N GLY A 26 -40.39 -24.18 -16.74
CA GLY A 26 -40.78 -22.78 -16.57
C GLY A 26 -41.88 -22.37 -17.56
N MET A 27 -41.54 -21.46 -18.48
CA MET A 27 -42.44 -20.96 -19.52
C MET A 27 -42.30 -21.68 -20.87
N VAL A 28 -41.25 -22.50 -21.05
CA VAL A 28 -40.95 -23.14 -22.34
C VAL A 28 -41.52 -24.54 -22.37
N THR A 29 -42.20 -24.90 -23.47
CA THR A 29 -42.73 -26.26 -23.69
C THR A 29 -42.06 -26.90 -24.90
N ARG A 30 -41.64 -28.16 -24.75
CA ARG A 30 -40.99 -28.99 -25.77
C ARG A 30 -41.72 -30.33 -25.91
N SER A 31 -41.82 -30.84 -27.13
CA SER A 31 -42.20 -32.24 -27.33
C SER A 31 -40.99 -33.14 -27.07
N ALA A 32 -41.17 -34.20 -26.28
CA ALA A 32 -40.11 -35.15 -26.01
C ALA A 32 -39.98 -36.17 -27.15
N THR A 33 -38.78 -36.72 -27.33
CA THR A 33 -38.54 -37.88 -28.18
C THR A 33 -38.76 -39.14 -27.37
N VAL A 34 -39.76 -39.96 -27.71
CA VAL A 34 -40.09 -41.22 -27.02
C VAL A 34 -39.54 -42.40 -27.82
N ALA A 35 -38.67 -43.21 -27.21
CA ALA A 35 -38.09 -44.40 -27.81
C ALA A 35 -39.05 -45.60 -27.73
N ALA A 36 -38.74 -46.66 -28.50
CA ALA A 36 -39.59 -47.86 -28.58
C ALA A 36 -39.74 -48.63 -27.26
N ASN A 37 -38.81 -48.45 -26.32
CA ASN A 37 -38.87 -49.03 -24.96
C ASN A 37 -39.60 -48.13 -23.95
N GLY A 38 -40.14 -46.98 -24.38
CA GLY A 38 -40.84 -46.02 -23.53
C GLY A 38 -39.95 -45.01 -22.81
N SER A 39 -38.61 -45.05 -22.95
CA SER A 39 -37.76 -43.97 -22.44
C SER A 39 -37.92 -42.71 -23.28
N TRP A 40 -37.94 -41.53 -22.67
CA TRP A 40 -38.07 -40.27 -23.38
C TRP A 40 -37.04 -39.24 -22.93
N THR A 41 -36.73 -38.30 -23.83
CA THR A 41 -35.88 -37.13 -23.56
C THR A 41 -36.48 -35.85 -24.15
N ALA A 42 -36.40 -34.74 -23.43
CA ALA A 42 -36.74 -33.40 -23.89
C ALA A 42 -35.55 -32.46 -23.62
N ASN A 43 -35.04 -31.83 -24.68
CA ASN A 43 -33.88 -30.95 -24.60
C ASN A 43 -34.35 -29.49 -24.58
N PHE A 44 -33.82 -28.73 -23.63
CA PHE A 44 -33.99 -27.29 -23.49
C PHE A 44 -32.66 -26.61 -23.81
N ALA A 45 -32.68 -25.73 -24.80
CA ALA A 45 -31.49 -24.99 -25.21
C ALA A 45 -31.14 -23.93 -24.14
N PRO A 46 -29.92 -23.37 -24.14
CA PRO A 46 -29.54 -22.34 -23.16
C PRO A 46 -30.50 -21.15 -23.11
N GLY A 47 -30.97 -20.67 -24.27
CA GLY A 47 -31.95 -19.58 -24.34
C GLY A 47 -33.36 -19.91 -23.82
N ASP A 48 -33.65 -21.19 -23.52
CA ASP A 48 -34.90 -21.61 -22.90
C ASP A 48 -34.87 -21.43 -21.36
N ILE A 49 -33.69 -21.18 -20.77
CA ILE A 49 -33.47 -21.06 -19.32
C ILE A 49 -32.93 -19.65 -19.04
N PRO A 50 -33.82 -18.69 -18.72
CA PRO A 50 -33.39 -17.34 -18.37
C PRO A 50 -32.41 -17.32 -17.20
N SER A 51 -31.39 -16.48 -17.28
CA SER A 51 -30.50 -16.19 -16.16
C SER A 51 -31.29 -15.67 -14.95
N GLY A 52 -30.85 -16.03 -13.75
CA GLY A 52 -31.42 -15.56 -12.49
C GLY A 52 -31.43 -16.63 -11.41
N GLU A 53 -32.04 -16.26 -10.29
CA GLU A 53 -32.26 -17.14 -9.15
C GLU A 53 -33.78 -17.29 -8.92
N TYR A 54 -34.34 -18.45 -9.24
CA TYR A 54 -35.77 -18.72 -9.12
C TYR A 54 -36.14 -20.20 -9.22
N PRO A 55 -37.25 -20.63 -8.60
CA PRO A 55 -37.80 -21.97 -8.84
C PRO A 55 -38.43 -22.05 -10.24
N ALA A 56 -37.97 -23.00 -11.06
CA ALA A 56 -38.54 -23.34 -12.36
C ALA A 56 -39.43 -24.59 -12.25
N GLY A 57 -40.73 -24.41 -12.47
CA GLY A 57 -41.68 -25.52 -12.47
C GLY A 57 -41.53 -26.42 -13.70
N ILE A 58 -41.57 -27.73 -13.49
CA ILE A 58 -41.59 -28.77 -14.52
C ILE A 58 -43.01 -29.33 -14.60
N THR A 59 -43.54 -29.50 -15.81
CA THR A 59 -44.80 -30.21 -16.07
C THR A 59 -44.62 -31.17 -17.23
N VAL A 60 -44.80 -32.46 -16.99
CA VAL A 60 -44.77 -33.51 -18.00
C VAL A 60 -46.18 -34.01 -18.21
N THR A 61 -46.69 -33.92 -19.45
CA THR A 61 -47.97 -34.51 -19.85
C THR A 61 -47.73 -35.60 -20.86
N ALA A 62 -48.15 -36.82 -20.53
CA ALA A 62 -48.14 -37.97 -21.43
C ALA A 62 -49.56 -38.26 -21.93
N THR A 63 -49.67 -38.63 -23.21
CA THR A 63 -50.92 -39.08 -23.82
C THR A 63 -50.67 -40.41 -24.53
N ASP A 64 -51.42 -41.45 -24.17
CA ASP A 64 -51.33 -42.76 -24.81
C ASP A 64 -52.04 -42.78 -26.19
N ALA A 65 -51.95 -43.92 -26.90
CA ALA A 65 -52.56 -44.07 -28.22
C ALA A 65 -54.11 -44.09 -28.18
N ALA A 66 -54.70 -44.38 -27.02
CA ALA A 66 -56.16 -44.35 -26.80
C ALA A 66 -56.67 -42.95 -26.42
N GLY A 67 -55.77 -42.00 -26.17
CA GLY A 67 -56.07 -40.62 -25.79
C GLY A 67 -56.18 -40.39 -24.28
N ASN A 68 -55.81 -41.36 -23.44
CA ASN A 68 -55.74 -41.14 -22.00
C ASN A 68 -54.53 -40.29 -21.64
N THR A 69 -54.68 -39.38 -20.69
CA THR A 69 -53.61 -38.47 -20.27
C THR A 69 -53.18 -38.69 -18.82
N ALA A 70 -51.89 -38.46 -18.57
CA ALA A 70 -51.31 -38.39 -17.24
C ALA A 70 -50.40 -37.17 -17.14
N THR A 71 -50.40 -36.50 -15.99
CA THR A 71 -49.55 -35.34 -15.72
C THR A 71 -48.71 -35.56 -14.48
N LEU A 72 -47.43 -35.22 -14.58
CA LEU A 72 -46.49 -35.15 -13.47
C LEU A 72 -45.96 -33.71 -13.37
N THR A 73 -45.82 -33.22 -12.14
CA THR A 73 -45.22 -31.91 -11.86
C THR A 73 -44.03 -32.06 -10.94
N ASP A 74 -43.00 -31.26 -11.17
CA ASP A 74 -41.79 -31.17 -10.33
C ASP A 74 -41.28 -29.73 -10.34
N THR A 75 -40.20 -29.44 -9.61
CA THR A 75 -39.53 -28.14 -9.59
C THR A 75 -38.03 -28.31 -9.57
N VAL A 76 -37.31 -27.41 -10.24
CA VAL A 76 -35.86 -27.26 -10.13
C VAL A 76 -35.54 -25.81 -9.78
N ASP A 77 -34.61 -25.56 -8.87
CA ASP A 77 -34.13 -24.22 -8.60
C ASP A 77 -33.09 -23.84 -9.65
N VAL A 78 -33.36 -22.78 -10.39
CA VAL A 78 -32.42 -22.17 -11.31
C VAL A 78 -31.64 -21.15 -10.51
N ASP A 79 -30.33 -21.34 -10.47
CA ASP A 79 -29.39 -20.40 -9.89
C ASP A 79 -28.22 -20.28 -10.86
N THR A 80 -27.98 -19.06 -11.34
CA THR A 80 -26.96 -18.76 -12.36
C THR A 80 -26.12 -17.54 -12.01
N LEU A 81 -26.18 -17.04 -10.78
CA LEU A 81 -25.58 -15.78 -10.38
C LEU A 81 -24.81 -15.98 -9.08
N VAL A 82 -23.75 -15.20 -8.88
CA VAL A 82 -23.22 -14.97 -7.53
C VAL A 82 -23.87 -13.70 -7.00
N SER A 83 -24.47 -13.77 -5.82
CA SER A 83 -25.23 -12.65 -5.23
C SER A 83 -24.46 -11.93 -4.12
N GLY A 84 -24.61 -10.60 -4.03
CA GLY A 84 -24.04 -9.82 -2.92
C GLY A 84 -22.50 -9.79 -2.86
N PHE A 85 -21.83 -10.07 -3.99
CA PHE A 85 -20.38 -10.07 -4.09
C PHE A 85 -19.81 -8.65 -4.12
N SER A 86 -18.90 -8.35 -3.19
CA SER A 86 -18.18 -7.08 -3.10
C SER A 86 -16.78 -7.27 -2.54
N LEU A 87 -15.93 -6.27 -2.81
CA LEU A 87 -14.65 -6.02 -2.18
C LEU A 87 -14.73 -4.61 -1.56
N ASP A 88 -14.39 -4.48 -0.28
CA ASP A 88 -14.28 -3.18 0.38
C ASP A 88 -13.03 -2.42 -0.08
N ALA A 89 -12.90 -1.15 0.29
CA ALA A 89 -11.74 -0.34 -0.10
C ALA A 89 -10.41 -0.99 0.32
N VAL A 90 -9.46 -1.02 -0.61
CA VAL A 90 -8.11 -1.54 -0.40
C VAL A 90 -7.24 -0.44 0.21
N ALA A 91 -6.34 -0.81 1.12
CA ALA A 91 -5.33 0.07 1.73
C ALA A 91 -5.89 1.42 2.20
N GLY A 92 -6.86 1.40 3.13
CA GLY A 92 -7.46 2.63 3.68
C GLY A 92 -8.37 3.42 2.71
N GLY A 93 -8.25 3.20 1.41
CA GLY A 93 -9.04 3.82 0.34
C GLY A 93 -8.42 5.06 -0.30
N ASP A 94 -7.15 5.38 0.00
CA ASP A 94 -6.39 6.45 -0.65
C ASP A 94 -5.65 5.99 -1.92
N GLY A 95 -5.54 4.67 -2.11
CA GLY A 95 -4.98 4.07 -3.33
C GLY A 95 -3.50 3.70 -3.21
N TYR A 96 -2.88 4.00 -2.07
CA TYR A 96 -1.48 3.68 -1.79
C TYR A 96 -1.38 2.70 -0.62
N LEU A 97 -0.28 1.94 -0.60
CA LEU A 97 0.11 1.14 0.55
C LEU A 97 1.51 1.55 0.95
N ASN A 98 1.61 2.36 2.01
CA ASN A 98 2.87 2.92 2.45
C ASN A 98 3.71 1.95 3.29
N ALA A 99 4.94 2.34 3.64
CA ALA A 99 5.87 1.50 4.40
C ALA A 99 5.29 1.04 5.75
N ALA A 100 4.64 1.94 6.48
CA ALA A 100 4.06 1.64 7.79
C ALA A 100 2.87 0.67 7.69
N GLU A 101 2.02 0.85 6.68
CA GLU A 101 0.89 -0.03 6.41
C GLU A 101 1.34 -1.40 5.92
N ALA A 102 2.32 -1.45 5.01
CA ALA A 102 2.92 -2.69 4.52
C ALA A 102 3.55 -3.50 5.66
N ALA A 103 4.23 -2.83 6.61
CA ALA A 103 4.79 -3.46 7.81
C ALA A 103 3.71 -4.05 8.72
N GLY A 104 2.55 -3.40 8.83
CA GLY A 104 1.38 -3.88 9.57
C GLY A 104 0.63 -5.04 8.88
N GLY A 105 0.81 -5.18 7.57
CA GLY A 105 0.10 -6.14 6.72
C GLY A 105 -1.23 -5.59 6.18
N LEU A 106 -1.66 -6.15 5.06
CA LEU A 106 -2.85 -5.70 4.32
C LEU A 106 -3.99 -6.68 4.54
N THR A 107 -5.10 -6.20 5.09
CA THR A 107 -6.30 -7.00 5.28
C THR A 107 -7.35 -6.63 4.24
N LEU A 108 -7.73 -7.58 3.39
CA LEU A 108 -8.80 -7.42 2.41
C LEU A 108 -10.11 -8.00 2.94
N THR A 109 -11.20 -7.26 2.80
CA THR A 109 -12.54 -7.62 3.27
C THR A 109 -13.59 -7.40 2.20
N GLY A 110 -14.76 -8.02 2.38
CA GLY A 110 -15.93 -7.77 1.57
C GLY A 110 -17.08 -8.67 1.97
N THR A 111 -18.08 -8.76 1.09
CA THR A 111 -19.21 -9.67 1.26
C THR A 111 -19.43 -10.54 0.05
N VAL A 112 -20.05 -11.70 0.26
CA VAL A 112 -20.65 -12.57 -0.76
C VAL A 112 -21.67 -13.47 -0.09
N GLU A 113 -22.28 -14.42 -0.81
CA GLU A 113 -23.23 -15.37 -0.25
C GLU A 113 -22.62 -16.20 0.89
N PRO A 114 -23.39 -16.49 1.96
CA PRO A 114 -22.91 -17.32 3.06
C PRO A 114 -22.40 -18.68 2.59
N ASN A 115 -21.22 -19.07 3.08
CA ASN A 115 -20.52 -20.31 2.73
C ASN A 115 -19.99 -20.37 1.28
N ALA A 116 -20.02 -19.29 0.51
CA ALA A 116 -19.27 -19.21 -0.74
C ALA A 116 -17.77 -19.29 -0.47
N THR A 117 -17.03 -19.92 -1.38
CA THR A 117 -15.56 -19.92 -1.35
C THR A 117 -15.05 -18.65 -2.01
N VAL A 118 -14.06 -18.00 -1.41
CA VAL A 118 -13.46 -16.76 -1.91
C VAL A 118 -11.95 -16.95 -2.03
N ASP A 119 -11.44 -16.87 -3.25
CA ASP A 119 -10.02 -16.84 -3.56
C ASP A 119 -9.58 -15.38 -3.74
N VAL A 120 -8.72 -14.90 -2.85
CA VAL A 120 -8.21 -13.53 -2.85
C VAL A 120 -6.74 -13.57 -3.27
N THR A 121 -6.40 -12.85 -4.32
CA THR A 121 -5.04 -12.74 -4.86
C THR A 121 -4.55 -11.31 -4.73
N PHE A 122 -3.37 -11.14 -4.13
CA PHE A 122 -2.63 -9.88 -4.07
C PHE A 122 -1.24 -10.10 -4.70
N ASN A 123 -0.93 -9.34 -5.74
CA ASN A 123 0.35 -9.38 -6.46
C ASN A 123 0.87 -10.80 -6.78
N GLY A 124 -0.04 -11.68 -7.21
CA GLY A 124 0.26 -13.08 -7.56
C GLY A 124 0.24 -14.08 -6.40
N THR A 125 0.12 -13.64 -5.15
CA THR A 125 -0.08 -14.51 -3.98
C THR A 125 -1.56 -14.71 -3.72
N THR A 126 -2.04 -15.96 -3.69
CA THR A 126 -3.46 -16.29 -3.47
C THR A 126 -3.69 -16.93 -2.11
N HIS A 127 -4.68 -16.43 -1.38
CA HIS A 127 -5.22 -17.01 -0.16
C HIS A 127 -6.72 -17.31 -0.34
N THR A 128 -7.16 -18.46 0.18
CA THR A 128 -8.56 -18.90 0.10
C THR A 128 -9.25 -18.77 1.45
N THR A 129 -10.48 -18.27 1.45
CA THR A 129 -11.36 -18.23 2.63
C THR A 129 -12.78 -18.67 2.27
N VAL A 130 -13.63 -18.82 3.29
CA VAL A 130 -15.05 -19.12 3.12
C VAL A 130 -15.85 -18.01 3.80
N ALA A 131 -16.82 -17.45 3.07
CA ALA A 131 -17.69 -16.40 3.60
C ALA A 131 -18.48 -16.91 4.82
N ARG A 132 -18.56 -16.08 5.86
CA ARG A 132 -19.24 -16.39 7.11
C ARG A 132 -20.76 -16.48 6.90
N GLY A 133 -21.48 -16.86 7.95
CA GLY A 133 -22.95 -16.99 7.91
C GLY A 133 -23.70 -15.69 7.60
N ASP A 134 -23.06 -14.53 7.80
CA ASP A 134 -23.58 -13.21 7.43
C ASP A 134 -23.08 -12.72 6.05
N GLY A 135 -22.32 -13.55 5.34
CA GLY A 135 -21.74 -13.23 4.04
C GLY A 135 -20.39 -12.50 4.09
N SER A 136 -19.91 -12.08 5.27
CA SER A 136 -18.63 -11.39 5.39
C SER A 136 -17.45 -12.33 5.14
N TRP A 137 -16.42 -11.83 4.47
CA TRP A 137 -15.15 -12.53 4.30
C TRP A 137 -13.97 -11.60 4.59
N GLN A 138 -12.83 -12.20 4.93
CA GLN A 138 -11.60 -11.47 5.22
C GLN A 138 -10.38 -12.35 4.95
N VAL A 139 -9.33 -11.75 4.41
CA VAL A 139 -8.01 -12.35 4.18
C VAL A 139 -6.93 -11.36 4.61
N LEU A 140 -5.90 -11.84 5.29
CA LEU A 140 -4.72 -11.06 5.67
C LEU A 140 -3.54 -11.46 4.77
N PHE A 141 -2.89 -10.46 4.19
CA PHE A 141 -1.58 -10.55 3.55
C PHE A 141 -0.54 -10.00 4.52
N SER A 142 0.45 -10.81 4.84
CA SER A 142 1.57 -10.40 5.70
C SER A 142 2.50 -9.43 4.97
N SER A 143 3.37 -8.74 5.71
CA SER A 143 4.42 -7.90 5.11
C SER A 143 5.29 -8.66 4.10
N ALA A 144 5.51 -9.95 4.34
CA ALA A 144 6.23 -10.82 3.40
C ALA A 144 5.46 -11.12 2.11
N ASP A 145 4.12 -11.17 2.17
CA ASP A 145 3.29 -11.33 0.96
C ASP A 145 3.25 -10.03 0.14
N ILE A 146 3.39 -8.88 0.80
CA ILE A 146 3.35 -7.54 0.19
C ILE A 146 4.68 -7.23 -0.49
N GLY A 147 5.79 -7.40 0.23
CA GLY A 147 7.11 -6.98 -0.23
C GLY A 147 7.39 -5.50 0.07
N SER A 148 8.52 -5.01 -0.45
CA SER A 148 8.96 -3.61 -0.34
C SER A 148 9.30 -3.06 -1.72
N GLY A 149 9.34 -1.74 -1.81
CA GLY A 149 9.64 -0.96 -3.01
C GLY A 149 8.40 -0.26 -3.57
N GLU A 150 8.58 0.35 -4.72
CA GLU A 150 7.54 1.05 -5.47
C GLU A 150 7.03 0.21 -6.67
N PHE A 151 5.75 -0.18 -6.67
CA PHE A 151 5.12 -0.91 -7.78
C PHE A 151 3.58 -0.94 -7.69
N THR A 152 2.92 -1.05 -8.84
CA THR A 152 1.48 -1.34 -8.91
C THR A 152 1.20 -2.81 -8.61
N ALA A 153 0.40 -3.09 -7.57
CA ALA A 153 -0.04 -4.44 -7.21
C ALA A 153 -1.43 -4.76 -7.78
N ASP A 154 -1.53 -5.89 -8.49
CA ASP A 154 -2.82 -6.44 -8.93
C ASP A 154 -3.56 -7.11 -7.77
N VAL A 155 -4.85 -6.78 -7.62
CA VAL A 155 -5.77 -7.41 -6.67
C VAL A 155 -6.89 -8.11 -7.43
N SER A 156 -7.09 -9.40 -7.18
CA SER A 156 -8.20 -10.16 -7.77
C SER A 156 -8.91 -10.99 -6.70
N VAL A 157 -10.23 -10.85 -6.63
CA VAL A 157 -11.10 -11.64 -5.75
C VAL A 157 -12.03 -12.46 -6.62
N ALA A 158 -12.00 -13.78 -6.47
CA ALA A 158 -12.91 -14.69 -7.15
C ALA A 158 -13.81 -15.37 -6.12
N ALA A 159 -15.12 -15.25 -6.29
CA ALA A 159 -16.09 -15.96 -5.48
C ALA A 159 -16.67 -17.16 -6.23
N THR A 160 -16.91 -18.26 -5.52
CA THR A 160 -17.63 -19.43 -6.00
C THR A 160 -18.75 -19.77 -5.02
N ASP A 161 -20.00 -19.74 -5.47
CA ASP A 161 -21.17 -20.06 -4.65
C ASP A 161 -21.34 -21.58 -4.40
N ALA A 162 -22.42 -21.97 -3.73
CA ALA A 162 -22.68 -23.36 -3.36
C ALA A 162 -23.02 -24.28 -4.55
N VAL A 163 -23.51 -23.72 -5.67
CA VAL A 163 -23.87 -24.47 -6.89
C VAL A 163 -22.80 -24.36 -7.98
N GLY A 164 -21.70 -23.68 -7.70
CA GLY A 164 -20.53 -23.54 -8.55
C GLY A 164 -20.61 -22.39 -9.56
N ASN A 165 -21.49 -21.39 -9.38
CA ASN A 165 -21.37 -20.16 -10.12
C ASN A 165 -20.17 -19.37 -9.60
N THR A 166 -19.53 -18.62 -10.49
CA THR A 166 -18.33 -17.83 -10.17
C THR A 166 -18.48 -16.40 -10.63
N ASP A 167 -17.95 -15.46 -9.85
CA ASP A 167 -17.80 -14.07 -10.24
C ASP A 167 -16.46 -13.52 -9.75
N VAL A 168 -15.93 -12.48 -10.42
CA VAL A 168 -14.58 -11.96 -10.17
C VAL A 168 -14.58 -10.44 -10.11
N ILE A 169 -13.93 -9.89 -9.08
CA ILE A 169 -13.62 -8.47 -8.95
C ILE A 169 -12.10 -8.29 -9.09
N THR A 170 -11.68 -7.27 -9.83
CA THR A 170 -10.26 -6.90 -9.98
C THR A 170 -10.07 -5.41 -9.74
N THR A 171 -8.98 -5.04 -9.07
CA THR A 171 -8.52 -3.65 -8.89
C THR A 171 -6.99 -3.64 -8.78
N THR A 172 -6.40 -2.46 -8.69
CA THR A 172 -4.99 -2.27 -8.36
C THR A 172 -4.86 -1.41 -7.10
N VAL A 173 -3.67 -1.45 -6.49
CA VAL A 173 -3.20 -0.51 -5.47
C VAL A 173 -1.74 -0.20 -5.76
N GLU A 174 -1.31 1.04 -5.58
CA GLU A 174 0.11 1.39 -5.68
C GLU A 174 0.78 1.03 -4.35
N VAL A 175 1.76 0.12 -4.38
CA VAL A 175 2.61 -0.16 -3.22
C VAL A 175 3.80 0.76 -3.33
N ASP A 176 4.04 1.55 -2.29
CA ASP A 176 5.18 2.44 -2.23
C ASP A 176 5.68 2.47 -0.80
N THR A 177 6.74 1.72 -0.52
CA THR A 177 7.35 1.67 0.81
C THR A 177 8.63 2.49 0.92
N ASP A 178 8.97 3.26 -0.11
CA ASP A 178 10.24 3.95 -0.19
C ASP A 178 10.03 5.43 0.20
N ALA A 179 10.70 5.89 1.25
CA ALA A 179 10.64 7.31 1.59
C ALA A 179 11.37 8.16 0.54
N PRO A 180 10.92 9.42 0.30
CA PRO A 180 11.66 10.32 -0.57
C PRO A 180 13.05 10.61 0.01
N ASP A 181 14.04 10.89 -0.84
CA ASP A 181 15.39 11.24 -0.37
C ASP A 181 15.34 12.43 0.62
N PRO A 182 16.15 12.45 1.70
CA PRO A 182 16.17 13.60 2.60
C PRO A 182 16.60 14.86 1.86
N ALA A 183 16.01 16.00 2.26
CA ALA A 183 16.38 17.29 1.70
C ALA A 183 17.86 17.60 1.93
N HIS A 184 18.52 18.24 0.98
CA HIS A 184 19.86 18.77 1.18
C HIS A 184 20.03 20.11 0.49
N ILE A 185 20.72 21.04 1.14
CA ILE A 185 20.82 22.44 0.71
C ILE A 185 21.86 22.60 -0.40
N SER A 186 21.48 23.01 -1.60
CA SER A 186 22.45 23.33 -2.66
C SER A 186 22.98 24.76 -2.52
N SER A 187 22.12 25.69 -2.12
CA SER A 187 22.49 27.07 -1.84
C SER A 187 21.49 27.74 -0.88
N PHE A 188 21.87 28.88 -0.33
CA PHE A 188 20.99 29.67 0.53
C PHE A 188 21.29 31.16 0.37
N THR A 189 20.33 32.00 0.74
CA THR A 189 20.51 33.45 0.87
C THR A 189 20.28 33.88 2.31
N ARG A 190 21.13 34.79 2.80
CA ARG A 190 21.02 35.36 4.14
C ARG A 190 21.08 36.88 4.14
N ALA A 191 20.43 37.49 5.13
CA ALA A 191 20.46 38.93 5.38
C ALA A 191 20.93 39.19 6.82
N GLY A 192 22.24 39.33 7.01
CA GLY A 192 22.85 39.15 8.33
C GLY A 192 22.76 37.67 8.72
N ASP A 193 22.37 37.39 9.94
CA ASP A 193 22.29 36.01 10.49
C ASP A 193 20.95 35.33 10.16
N VAL A 194 20.06 36.00 9.41
CA VAL A 194 18.74 35.48 9.06
C VAL A 194 18.77 34.84 7.68
N ILE A 195 18.51 33.54 7.61
CA ILE A 195 18.24 32.84 6.35
C ILE A 195 16.90 33.29 5.77
N ARG A 196 16.88 33.55 4.47
CA ARG A 196 15.70 34.02 3.73
C ARG A 196 15.21 33.01 2.73
N GLU A 197 16.12 32.30 2.10
CA GLU A 197 15.81 31.36 1.06
C GLU A 197 16.86 30.25 1.08
N ILE A 198 16.40 29.04 0.78
CA ILE A 198 17.22 27.85 0.65
C ILE A 198 16.80 27.18 -0.65
N SER A 199 17.76 26.79 -1.47
CA SER A 199 17.54 25.99 -2.67
C SER A 199 17.90 24.53 -2.36
N VAL A 200 17.06 23.62 -2.85
CA VAL A 200 17.21 22.18 -2.67
C VAL A 200 17.04 21.48 -4.04
N PRO A 201 17.87 20.49 -4.39
CA PRO A 201 17.77 19.80 -5.67
C PRO A 201 16.75 18.66 -5.57
N ILE A 202 15.46 18.96 -5.71
CA ILE A 202 14.38 17.97 -5.57
C ILE A 202 13.20 18.24 -6.51
N GLU A 203 12.54 17.14 -6.91
CA GLU A 203 11.29 17.10 -7.68
C GLU A 203 10.03 16.93 -6.79
N ASP A 204 10.12 16.38 -5.56
CA ASP A 204 8.94 16.16 -4.68
C ASP A 204 8.75 17.24 -3.62
N ASP A 205 7.50 17.37 -3.16
CA ASP A 205 7.02 18.46 -2.31
C ASP A 205 7.62 18.48 -0.89
N VAL A 206 7.92 19.70 -0.43
CA VAL A 206 8.21 19.98 0.99
C VAL A 206 6.89 19.91 1.75
N ALA A 207 6.76 18.96 2.68
CA ALA A 207 5.55 18.77 3.46
C ALA A 207 5.44 19.81 4.59
N SER A 208 6.53 20.02 5.33
CA SER A 208 6.56 21.03 6.40
C SER A 208 7.97 21.53 6.72
N VAL A 209 8.04 22.72 7.31
CA VAL A 209 9.26 23.26 7.92
C VAL A 209 8.95 23.63 9.37
N THR A 210 9.65 22.99 10.30
CA THR A 210 9.46 23.20 11.74
C THR A 210 10.74 23.78 12.35
N GLY A 211 10.61 24.89 13.07
CA GLY A 211 11.72 25.48 13.82
C GLY A 211 11.84 24.84 15.20
N ILE A 212 13.06 24.51 15.60
CA ILE A 212 13.43 23.97 16.91
C ILE A 212 14.31 25.01 17.61
N ALA A 213 13.76 25.69 18.60
CA ALA A 213 14.49 26.70 19.37
C ALA A 213 15.48 26.05 20.36
N PRO A 214 16.48 26.78 20.87
CA PRO A 214 17.46 26.25 21.83
C PRO A 214 16.85 25.72 23.14
N ASP A 215 15.65 26.17 23.52
CA ASP A 215 14.93 25.67 24.70
C ASP A 215 14.08 24.41 24.40
N GLY A 216 14.16 23.89 23.18
CA GLY A 216 13.40 22.74 22.68
C GLY A 216 11.97 23.07 22.27
N SER A 217 11.54 24.34 22.31
CA SER A 217 10.22 24.70 21.81
C SER A 217 10.16 24.60 20.28
N THR A 218 9.05 24.05 19.78
CA THR A 218 8.81 23.85 18.35
C THR A 218 7.85 24.91 17.79
N SER A 219 8.09 25.38 16.58
CA SER A 219 7.19 26.31 15.89
C SER A 219 7.09 26.03 14.40
N ASP A 220 5.88 26.08 13.83
CA ASP A 220 5.70 26.05 12.38
C ASP A 220 6.36 27.28 11.74
N VAL A 221 7.25 27.05 10.78
CA VAL A 221 7.88 28.12 10.00
C VAL A 221 7.04 28.36 8.77
N LEU A 222 6.63 29.60 8.55
CA LEU A 222 5.97 29.98 7.31
C LEU A 222 6.97 29.84 6.15
N TYR A 223 6.61 29.13 5.10
CA TYR A 223 7.43 28.99 3.91
C TYR A 223 6.60 29.09 2.63
N ALA A 224 7.27 29.32 1.51
CA ALA A 224 6.71 29.20 0.17
C ALA A 224 7.74 28.53 -0.75
N THR A 225 7.28 27.67 -1.64
CA THR A 225 8.12 26.98 -2.62
C THR A 225 7.90 27.55 -4.02
N ALA A 226 8.95 27.56 -4.84
CA ALA A 226 8.90 27.86 -6.27
C ALA A 226 10.05 27.17 -7.00
N ASP A 227 9.82 26.75 -8.25
CA ASP A 227 10.90 26.29 -9.13
C ASP A 227 11.99 27.35 -9.22
N SER A 228 13.26 26.94 -9.07
CA SER A 228 14.35 27.90 -9.11
C SER A 228 14.47 28.54 -10.47
N ALA A 229 14.55 29.87 -10.49
CA ALA A 229 14.69 30.64 -11.71
C ALA A 229 16.06 30.45 -12.39
N PHE A 230 17.05 29.92 -11.66
CA PHE A 230 18.43 29.78 -12.10
C PHE A 230 18.83 28.31 -12.29
N TYR A 231 18.27 27.40 -11.50
CA TYR A 231 18.60 25.98 -11.53
C TYR A 231 17.30 25.17 -11.78
N PRO A 232 17.04 24.73 -13.02
CA PRO A 232 15.75 24.14 -13.38
C PRO A 232 15.44 22.82 -12.67
N ASP A 233 16.43 22.22 -12.02
CA ASP A 233 16.31 20.97 -11.27
C ASP A 233 16.32 21.22 -9.74
N GLU A 234 16.08 22.47 -9.31
CA GLU A 234 16.03 22.87 -7.90
C GLU A 234 14.72 23.60 -7.56
N THR A 235 14.32 23.46 -6.30
CA THR A 235 13.20 24.18 -5.69
C THR A 235 13.74 25.20 -4.69
N ASP A 236 13.32 26.45 -4.83
CA ASP A 236 13.60 27.53 -3.89
C ASP A 236 12.53 27.54 -2.77
N ILE A 237 12.97 27.44 -1.52
CA ILE A 237 12.16 27.51 -0.31
C ILE A 237 12.39 28.88 0.33
N SER A 238 11.47 29.81 0.10
CA SER A 238 11.44 31.11 0.76
C SER A 238 10.91 30.97 2.19
N LEU A 239 11.73 31.32 3.18
CA LEU A 239 11.41 31.19 4.60
C LEU A 239 10.92 32.51 5.20
N GLY A 240 9.96 32.39 6.12
CA GLY A 240 9.62 33.41 7.08
C GLY A 240 10.79 33.71 8.03
N PRO A 241 10.68 34.74 8.89
CA PRO A 241 11.72 35.06 9.84
C PRO A 241 11.94 33.90 10.83
N VAL A 242 13.15 33.34 10.83
CA VAL A 242 13.63 32.37 11.81
C VAL A 242 14.48 33.11 12.85
N SER A 243 14.35 32.74 14.12
CA SER A 243 15.12 33.36 15.21
C SER A 243 16.53 32.77 15.26
N ASP A 244 17.50 33.56 15.70
CA ASP A 244 18.87 33.10 15.94
C ASP A 244 18.89 31.88 16.87
N GLY A 245 19.76 30.91 16.58
CA GLY A 245 19.84 29.62 17.28
C GLY A 245 18.67 28.65 17.06
N THR A 246 17.71 28.98 16.20
CA THR A 246 16.63 28.04 15.85
C THR A 246 17.08 27.16 14.68
N HIS A 247 17.19 25.85 14.88
CA HIS A 247 17.40 24.91 13.79
C HIS A 247 16.09 24.62 13.06
N LEU A 248 16.16 24.13 11.82
CA LEU A 248 14.97 23.78 11.04
C LEU A 248 14.92 22.28 10.82
N VAL A 249 13.75 21.68 10.97
CA VAL A 249 13.45 20.33 10.49
C VAL A 249 12.62 20.50 9.22
N ILE A 250 13.18 20.08 8.09
CA ILE A 250 12.50 20.04 6.79
C ILE A 250 11.98 18.63 6.59
N ASN A 251 10.66 18.48 6.57
CA ASN A 251 9.99 17.21 6.31
C ASN A 251 9.53 17.14 4.87
N ARG A 252 9.79 16.00 4.24
CA ARG A 252 9.27 15.63 2.92
C ARG A 252 8.28 14.49 3.08
N ALA A 253 7.33 14.42 2.15
CA ALA A 253 6.43 13.29 2.01
C ALA A 253 6.25 13.00 0.52
N ASP A 254 6.21 11.72 0.16
CA ASP A 254 5.73 11.30 -1.16
C ASP A 254 4.19 11.21 -1.20
N ASP A 255 3.66 10.80 -2.34
CA ASP A 255 2.21 10.63 -2.53
C ASP A 255 1.62 9.51 -1.65
N ALA A 256 2.41 8.51 -1.28
CA ALA A 256 2.01 7.42 -0.38
C ALA A 256 2.04 7.84 1.10
N GLY A 257 2.65 8.98 1.41
CA GLY A 257 2.84 9.50 2.75
C GLY A 257 4.03 8.91 3.50
N ASN A 258 4.97 8.24 2.82
CA ASN A 258 6.26 7.97 3.44
C ASN A 258 7.02 9.29 3.59
N THR A 259 7.72 9.45 4.71
CA THR A 259 8.36 10.72 5.06
C THR A 259 9.86 10.57 5.24
N SER A 260 10.60 11.61 4.85
CA SER A 260 11.98 11.80 5.29
C SER A 260 12.16 13.18 5.91
N SER A 261 13.08 13.30 6.85
CA SER A 261 13.33 14.55 7.56
C SER A 261 14.81 14.92 7.58
N THR A 262 15.08 16.22 7.44
CA THR A 262 16.42 16.78 7.53
C THR A 262 16.46 17.86 8.60
N LEU A 263 17.35 17.72 9.57
CA LEU A 263 17.72 18.80 10.46
C LEU A 263 18.73 19.70 9.77
N LEU A 264 18.34 20.92 9.46
CA LEU A 264 19.20 21.97 8.98
C LEU A 264 19.69 22.82 10.15
N ALA A 265 20.98 22.70 10.45
CA ALA A 265 21.62 23.54 11.44
C ALA A 265 21.72 24.97 10.89
N LEU A 266 21.22 25.92 11.66
CA LEU A 266 21.36 27.34 11.39
C LEU A 266 22.36 27.94 12.37
N GLU A 267 23.00 29.01 11.95
CA GLU A 267 23.89 29.82 12.77
C GLU A 267 23.25 30.17 14.13
N ASP A 268 24.04 30.03 15.19
CA ASP A 268 23.74 30.52 16.53
C ASP A 268 24.91 31.39 16.99
N SER A 269 24.66 32.69 17.16
CA SER A 269 25.70 33.63 17.61
C SER A 269 26.25 33.35 19.02
N GLY A 270 25.60 32.47 19.78
CA GLY A 270 25.97 32.06 21.13
C GLY A 270 26.77 30.76 21.24
N THR A 271 26.71 29.87 20.24
CA THR A 271 27.36 28.55 20.29
C THR A 271 27.47 27.90 18.92
N ASP A 272 28.54 27.13 18.68
CA ASP A 272 28.67 26.33 17.45
C ASP A 272 28.06 24.92 17.63
N VAL A 273 27.40 24.66 18.76
CA VAL A 273 26.97 23.31 19.16
C VAL A 273 25.63 22.98 18.53
N VAL A 274 25.57 21.87 17.79
CA VAL A 274 24.34 21.31 17.23
C VAL A 274 23.89 20.13 18.10
N SER A 275 22.78 20.31 18.81
CA SER A 275 22.24 19.33 19.75
C SER A 275 21.10 18.52 19.15
N LEU A 276 21.32 17.21 19.01
CA LEU A 276 20.28 16.25 18.60
C LEU A 276 19.44 15.74 19.78
N ASP A 277 19.92 15.86 21.01
CA ASP A 277 19.18 15.46 22.24
C ASP A 277 18.31 16.61 22.79
N THR A 278 17.65 17.32 21.87
CA THR A 278 16.81 18.46 22.22
C THR A 278 15.36 18.00 22.29
N PRO A 279 14.55 18.36 23.33
CA PRO A 279 13.17 17.89 23.47
C PRO A 279 12.24 18.17 22.28
N GLY A 280 12.59 19.16 21.44
CA GLY A 280 11.84 19.45 20.21
C GLY A 280 12.03 18.43 19.10
N LEU A 281 13.00 17.53 19.22
CA LEU A 281 13.26 16.42 18.29
C LEU A 281 12.65 15.09 18.76
N ASP A 282 12.01 15.06 19.93
CA ASP A 282 11.34 13.85 20.45
C ASP A 282 10.28 13.34 19.44
N GLY A 283 10.50 12.13 18.90
CA GLY A 283 9.61 11.50 17.94
C GLY A 283 9.74 11.99 16.49
N VAL A 284 10.73 12.83 16.20
CA VAL A 284 11.12 13.15 14.82
C VAL A 284 11.96 12.00 14.27
N ASN A 285 11.62 11.49 13.08
CA ASN A 285 12.48 10.58 12.34
C ASN A 285 13.42 11.38 11.43
N LEU A 286 14.63 11.67 11.91
CA LEU A 286 15.70 12.31 11.14
C LEU A 286 16.46 11.28 10.30
N ASP A 287 16.51 11.55 9.01
CA ASP A 287 17.30 10.77 8.04
C ASP A 287 18.58 11.53 7.65
N ALA A 288 18.61 12.85 7.83
CA ALA A 288 19.80 13.66 7.61
C ALA A 288 19.96 14.84 8.59
N VAL A 289 21.21 15.26 8.75
CA VAL A 289 21.62 16.54 9.33
C VAL A 289 22.46 17.28 8.29
N ASP A 290 22.12 18.54 8.04
CA ASP A 290 22.85 19.41 7.12
C ASP A 290 23.44 20.59 7.92
N LEU A 291 24.77 20.64 7.98
CA LEU A 291 25.55 21.61 8.73
C LEU A 291 26.00 22.80 7.87
N ARG A 292 25.84 22.73 6.55
CA ARG A 292 26.48 23.67 5.59
C ARG A 292 26.05 25.13 5.70
N ILE A 293 25.02 25.43 6.48
CA ILE A 293 24.61 26.81 6.76
C ILE A 293 25.33 27.39 7.98
N ALA A 294 25.54 26.58 9.02
CA ALA A 294 26.17 26.98 10.26
C ALA A 294 27.68 26.75 10.19
N GLU A 295 28.47 27.82 10.25
CA GLU A 295 29.93 27.73 10.18
C GLU A 295 30.51 27.08 11.44
N ASN A 296 31.53 26.22 11.28
CA ASN A 296 32.23 25.54 12.38
C ASN A 296 31.35 24.67 13.30
N SER A 297 30.32 24.02 12.76
CA SER A 297 29.36 23.26 13.57
C SER A 297 30.02 22.13 14.37
N GLU A 298 29.71 22.06 15.67
CA GLU A 298 30.11 21.02 16.61
C GLU A 298 28.91 20.11 16.92
N LEU A 299 28.78 19.01 16.18
CA LEU A 299 27.74 18.01 16.37
C LEU A 299 28.24 16.87 17.25
N THR A 300 27.46 16.46 18.27
CA THR A 300 27.71 15.23 19.02
C THR A 300 26.63 14.19 18.74
N ILE A 301 27.04 12.95 18.47
CA ILE A 301 26.12 11.82 18.23
C ILE A 301 26.55 10.59 19.02
N SER A 302 25.61 9.93 19.66
CA SER A 302 25.80 8.64 20.35
C SER A 302 24.94 7.56 19.69
N ALA A 303 25.19 6.29 20.05
CA ALA A 303 24.37 5.17 19.57
C ALA A 303 22.89 5.34 19.98
N ASP A 304 22.64 5.72 21.24
CA ASP A 304 21.29 5.98 21.76
C ASP A 304 20.57 7.11 20.98
N VAL A 305 21.29 8.19 20.64
CA VAL A 305 20.70 9.31 19.87
C VAL A 305 20.34 8.85 18.45
N LEU A 306 21.21 8.08 17.80
CA LEU A 306 20.95 7.56 16.46
C LEU A 306 19.73 6.63 16.43
N GLU A 307 19.63 5.71 17.39
CA GLU A 307 18.51 4.77 17.50
C GLU A 307 17.18 5.49 17.75
N ASN A 308 17.19 6.55 18.58
CA ASN A 308 15.98 7.30 18.90
C ASN A 308 15.50 8.20 17.76
N LEU A 309 16.41 8.74 16.95
CA LEU A 309 16.07 9.73 15.92
C LEU A 309 15.97 9.14 14.51
N SER A 310 16.57 7.99 14.21
CA SER A 310 16.47 7.34 12.89
C SER A 310 15.76 5.99 13.01
N VAL A 311 14.47 6.02 13.33
CA VAL A 311 13.68 4.81 13.59
C VAL A 311 13.37 4.01 12.32
N ASN A 312 13.45 4.62 11.15
CA ASN A 312 13.18 3.95 9.87
C ASN A 312 14.36 3.10 9.37
N GLY A 313 15.58 3.36 9.82
CA GLY A 313 16.77 2.67 9.29
C GLY A 313 17.98 2.56 10.21
N ASN A 314 17.94 3.18 11.40
CA ASN A 314 19.11 3.37 12.28
C ASN A 314 20.31 3.96 11.50
N GLU A 315 20.02 4.87 10.58
CA GLU A 315 20.95 5.44 9.61
C GLU A 315 20.81 6.96 9.57
N LEU A 316 21.93 7.69 9.61
CA LEU A 316 21.92 9.15 9.52
C LEU A 316 22.98 9.65 8.54
N ILE A 317 22.54 10.49 7.61
CA ILE A 317 23.42 11.22 6.70
C ILE A 317 23.81 12.55 7.34
N ILE A 318 25.10 12.87 7.38
CA ILE A 318 25.60 14.14 7.93
C ILE A 318 26.38 14.87 6.83
N ARG A 319 25.86 16.02 6.40
CA ARG A 319 26.48 16.91 5.42
C ARG A 319 27.09 18.12 6.11
N GLY A 320 28.20 18.61 5.60
CA GLY A 320 28.96 19.71 6.20
C GLY A 320 30.18 20.04 5.36
N SER A 321 31.12 20.79 5.93
CA SER A 321 32.39 21.17 5.30
C SER A 321 33.60 20.94 6.21
N GLU A 322 34.79 21.29 5.73
CA GLU A 322 36.07 21.06 6.42
C GLU A 322 36.23 21.79 7.77
N ASP A 323 35.37 22.76 8.06
CA ASP A 323 35.30 23.50 9.31
C ASP A 323 34.40 22.85 10.37
N ASP A 324 33.54 21.92 9.98
CA ASP A 324 32.64 21.22 10.89
C ASP A 324 33.35 20.08 11.62
N THR A 325 32.85 19.75 12.81
CA THR A 325 33.30 18.64 13.64
C THR A 325 32.14 17.77 14.11
N VAL A 326 32.24 16.46 13.84
CA VAL A 326 31.34 15.44 14.39
C VAL A 326 32.08 14.67 15.48
N THR A 327 31.59 14.77 16.71
CA THR A 327 32.04 13.98 17.86
C THR A 327 31.12 12.78 18.05
N VAL A 328 31.69 11.58 17.95
CA VAL A 328 30.98 10.33 18.22
C VAL A 328 31.19 9.94 19.68
N ASP A 329 30.15 10.11 20.51
CA ASP A 329 30.20 9.76 21.92
C ASP A 329 30.11 8.24 22.10
N THR A 330 31.23 7.64 22.51
CA THR A 330 31.37 6.21 22.84
C THR A 330 31.59 5.98 24.33
N SER A 331 31.27 6.97 25.19
CA SER A 331 31.51 6.91 26.63
C SER A 331 30.68 5.85 27.36
N ASP A 332 29.57 5.41 26.74
CA ASP A 332 28.73 4.28 27.14
C ASP A 332 29.39 2.90 26.84
N GLY A 333 30.47 2.88 26.07
CA GLY A 333 31.16 1.69 25.60
C GLY A 333 30.73 1.19 24.23
N SER A 334 29.88 1.94 23.52
CA SER A 334 29.44 1.64 22.16
C SER A 334 30.62 1.57 21.19
N ALA A 335 30.58 0.62 20.25
CA ALA A 335 31.59 0.50 19.23
C ALA A 335 31.38 1.55 18.13
N PHE A 336 32.47 2.20 17.69
CA PHE A 336 32.49 3.06 16.52
C PHE A 336 33.58 2.55 15.56
N THR A 337 33.24 2.31 14.29
CA THR A 337 34.17 1.72 13.32
C THR A 337 33.97 2.30 11.93
N ALA A 338 35.05 2.74 11.30
CA ALA A 338 35.06 3.06 9.87
C ALA A 338 35.00 1.78 9.04
N THR A 339 34.03 1.68 8.14
CA THR A 339 33.85 0.49 7.28
C THR A 339 34.86 0.42 6.14
N GLY A 340 35.39 1.57 5.72
CA GLY A 340 36.17 1.74 4.50
C GLY A 340 35.32 1.81 3.23
N GLU A 341 34.00 1.78 3.35
CA GLU A 341 33.07 2.03 2.25
C GLU A 341 32.84 3.54 2.08
N THR A 342 32.56 3.93 0.83
CA THR A 342 32.17 5.29 0.47
C THR A 342 30.87 5.25 -0.33
N VAL A 343 30.00 6.22 -0.10
CA VAL A 343 28.75 6.42 -0.85
C VAL A 343 28.78 7.79 -1.51
N THR A 344 28.19 7.92 -2.70
CA THR A 344 28.01 9.22 -3.36
C THR A 344 26.52 9.54 -3.37
N ILE A 345 26.13 10.69 -2.80
CA ILE A 345 24.74 11.15 -2.74
C ILE A 345 24.67 12.54 -3.37
N GLY A 346 24.09 12.64 -4.57
CA GLY A 346 24.21 13.83 -5.40
C GLY A 346 25.63 14.00 -5.93
N THR A 347 26.26 15.13 -5.64
CA THR A 347 27.65 15.43 -6.00
C THR A 347 28.67 15.08 -4.92
N ASP A 348 28.19 14.80 -3.71
CA ASP A 348 29.03 14.76 -2.51
C ASP A 348 29.43 13.31 -2.20
N THR A 349 30.63 13.13 -1.65
CA THR A 349 31.18 11.82 -1.28
C THR A 349 31.19 11.67 0.22
N PHE A 350 30.71 10.52 0.70
CA PHE A 350 30.54 10.24 2.12
C PHE A 350 31.34 9.02 2.52
N ASN A 351 31.91 9.07 3.72
CA ASN A 351 32.48 7.91 4.39
C ASN A 351 31.42 7.21 5.25
N VAL A 352 31.43 5.88 5.23
CA VAL A 352 30.46 5.06 5.98
C VAL A 352 31.08 4.51 7.25
N TYR A 353 30.39 4.68 8.37
CA TYR A 353 30.77 4.19 9.68
C TYR A 353 29.64 3.35 10.30
N THR A 354 30.01 2.45 11.21
CA THR A 354 29.07 1.76 12.09
C THR A 354 29.18 2.31 13.51
N LEU A 355 28.04 2.50 14.17
CA LEU A 355 27.93 2.97 15.54
C LEU A 355 26.96 2.08 16.35
N GLY A 356 27.40 1.66 17.53
CA GLY A 356 26.61 0.83 18.44
C GLY A 356 26.57 -0.66 18.07
N ASP A 357 26.05 -1.47 18.98
CA ASP A 357 25.98 -2.93 18.83
C ASP A 357 24.81 -3.38 17.93
N GLU A 358 23.82 -2.52 17.72
CA GLU A 358 22.66 -2.78 16.86
C GLU A 358 22.92 -2.48 15.37
N GLY A 359 24.15 -2.07 15.02
CA GLY A 359 24.57 -1.87 13.64
C GLY A 359 24.09 -0.55 13.04
N GLY A 360 23.97 0.50 13.86
CA GLY A 360 23.65 1.84 13.38
C GLY A 360 24.68 2.33 12.36
N ARG A 361 24.23 3.09 11.36
CA ARG A 361 25.04 3.50 10.21
C ARG A 361 25.14 5.03 10.14
N LEU A 362 26.35 5.54 10.14
CA LEU A 362 26.60 6.97 9.91
C LEU A 362 27.23 7.17 8.54
N ILE A 363 26.65 8.05 7.74
CA ILE A 363 27.12 8.42 6.41
C ILE A 363 27.55 9.88 6.49
N ILE A 364 28.84 10.11 6.72
CA ILE A 364 29.38 11.44 7.05
C ILE A 364 30.18 11.94 5.86
N ASP A 365 29.95 13.21 5.49
CA ASP A 365 30.69 13.90 4.44
C ASP A 365 32.21 13.72 4.62
N ASP A 366 32.93 13.47 3.53
CA ASP A 366 34.36 13.17 3.59
C ASP A 366 35.25 14.37 3.94
N GLU A 367 34.67 15.58 3.90
CA GLU A 367 35.33 16.81 4.31
C GLU A 367 35.25 17.07 5.83
N ILE A 368 34.27 16.51 6.54
CA ILE A 368 34.04 16.78 7.98
C ILE A 368 35.13 16.19 8.87
N ASN A 369 35.52 16.92 9.93
CA ASN A 369 36.42 16.40 10.97
C ASN A 369 35.67 15.46 11.91
N ILE A 370 36.17 14.23 12.09
CA ILE A 370 35.54 13.24 12.98
C ILE A 370 36.42 12.99 14.21
N ILE A 371 35.81 13.02 15.38
CA ILE A 371 36.43 12.72 16.68
C ILE A 371 35.60 11.64 17.38
N SER A 372 36.23 10.70 18.08
CA SER A 372 35.58 9.63 18.85
C SER A 372 36.30 9.36 20.16
#